data_AF-A0A965PAW3-F1
#
_entry.id   AF-A0A965PAW3-F1
#
_cell.length_a   1.000
_cell.length_b   1.000
_cell.length_c   1.000
_cell.angle_alpha   90.00
_cell.angle_beta   90.00
_cell.angle_gamma   90.00
#
_symmetry.space_group_name_H-M   'P 1'
#
loop_
_entity.id
_entity.type
_entity.pdbx_description
1 polymer ?
#
loop_
_entity_poly.entity_id
_entity_poly.type
_entity_poly.pdbx_seq_one_letter_code
_entity_poly.pdbx_strand_id
1 'polypeptide(L)'
;MTNRYEEKLLARAARLEARADKLAAEGYARIDRAKGIASHIPFGQPILVGHHSEGRARRDAERIHTNFDKGFQALAASKAVAAKAAAVGTGGISSDDPDALVKLRAELAAVQKRQERMKATNVTIRQNKADPVPALVAMGYSEDKARALIKPDFCGRVGYPDYALTNNSANGRRIAKRIAQLEARAGQVESVTVTAGVRVVENVDDNRLQLFFPDKPSDGVRADLKARGFRWSPTAGAWQRQLNNAARYAASYILKTLDAPEN
;
A
#
# COMPACT_ATOMS: atom_id res chain seq x y z
N MET A 1 -16.40 5.26 14.92
CA MET A 1 -15.91 6.43 14.18
C MET A 1 -14.60 6.01 13.51
N THR A 2 -14.48 6.16 12.20
CA THR A 2 -13.22 5.97 11.47
C THR A 2 -12.22 7.05 11.88
N ASN A 3 -10.94 6.69 12.01
CA ASN A 3 -9.92 7.67 12.36
C ASN A 3 -9.46 8.47 11.11
N ARG A 4 -8.78 9.60 11.31
CA ARG A 4 -8.31 10.50 10.21
C ARG A 4 -7.43 9.77 9.18
N TYR A 5 -6.68 8.76 9.58
CA TYR A 5 -5.84 7.97 8.68
C TYR A 5 -6.69 7.06 7.78
N GLU A 6 -7.68 6.40 8.35
CA GLU A 6 -8.65 5.58 7.63
C GLU A 6 -9.48 6.40 6.65
N GLU A 7 -9.93 7.59 7.05
CA GLU A 7 -10.63 8.52 6.14
C GLU A 7 -9.78 8.89 4.92
N LYS A 8 -8.47 9.14 5.10
CA LYS A 8 -7.54 9.41 3.99
C LYS A 8 -7.39 8.20 3.05
N LEU A 9 -7.38 6.98 3.60
CA LEU A 9 -7.33 5.76 2.80
C LEU A 9 -8.62 5.58 1.99
N LEU A 10 -9.78 5.74 2.63
CA LEU A 10 -11.08 5.68 1.97
C LEU A 10 -11.21 6.72 0.86
N ALA A 11 -10.84 7.98 1.13
CA ALA A 11 -10.85 9.04 0.12
C ALA A 11 -9.86 8.77 -1.03
N ARG A 12 -8.76 8.07 -0.78
CA ARG A 12 -7.83 7.63 -1.84
C ARG A 12 -8.44 6.50 -2.66
N ALA A 13 -9.06 5.50 -2.03
CA ALA A 13 -9.72 4.39 -2.71
C ALA A 13 -10.84 4.91 -3.63
N ALA A 14 -11.74 5.74 -3.08
CA ALA A 14 -12.86 6.34 -3.83
C ALA A 14 -12.39 7.15 -5.05
N ARG A 15 -11.30 7.94 -4.92
CA ARG A 15 -10.72 8.68 -6.05
C ARG A 15 -10.16 7.77 -7.13
N LEU A 16 -9.58 6.62 -6.76
CA LEU A 16 -9.06 5.65 -7.70
C LEU A 16 -10.21 4.90 -8.39
N GLU A 17 -11.26 4.52 -7.65
CA GLU A 17 -12.48 3.91 -8.20
C GLU A 17 -13.13 4.83 -9.24
N ALA A 18 -13.41 6.08 -8.88
CA ALA A 18 -13.99 7.06 -9.81
C ALA A 18 -13.12 7.25 -11.07
N ARG A 19 -11.80 7.17 -10.93
CA ARG A 19 -10.88 7.21 -12.08
C ARG A 19 -10.97 5.94 -12.93
N ALA A 20 -11.08 4.76 -12.31
CA ALA A 20 -11.24 3.49 -13.01
C ALA A 20 -12.56 3.48 -13.80
N ASP A 21 -13.65 3.97 -13.22
CA ASP A 21 -14.96 4.07 -13.87
C ASP A 21 -14.92 5.00 -15.07
N LYS A 22 -14.27 6.17 -14.94
CA LYS A 22 -14.09 7.10 -16.06
C LYS A 22 -13.31 6.47 -17.21
N LEU A 23 -12.24 5.72 -16.91
CA LEU A 23 -11.45 5.00 -17.92
C LEU A 23 -12.26 3.87 -18.56
N ALA A 24 -13.09 3.17 -17.79
CA ALA A 24 -13.98 2.14 -18.30
C ALA A 24 -15.00 2.74 -19.27
N ALA A 25 -15.68 3.82 -18.86
CA ALA A 25 -16.64 4.55 -19.69
C ALA A 25 -16.01 5.06 -21.00
N GLU A 26 -14.79 5.61 -20.93
CA GLU A 26 -14.04 5.99 -22.14
C GLU A 26 -13.76 4.78 -23.03
N GLY A 27 -13.29 3.67 -22.46
CA GLY A 27 -12.99 2.44 -23.18
C GLY A 27 -14.19 1.89 -23.94
N TYR A 28 -15.34 1.76 -23.26
CA TYR A 28 -16.58 1.32 -23.87
C TYR A 28 -17.07 2.29 -24.94
N ALA A 29 -17.07 3.60 -24.68
CA ALA A 29 -17.49 4.60 -25.67
C ALA A 29 -16.62 4.58 -26.94
N ARG A 30 -15.32 4.24 -26.84
CA ARG A 30 -14.44 4.05 -28.01
C ARG A 30 -14.80 2.79 -28.78
N ILE A 31 -14.98 1.67 -28.08
CA ILE A 31 -15.38 0.39 -28.66
C ILE A 31 -16.73 0.52 -29.39
N ASP A 32 -17.70 1.20 -28.78
CA ASP A 32 -19.03 1.39 -29.37
C ASP A 32 -18.98 2.28 -30.62
N ARG A 33 -18.11 3.30 -30.65
CA ARG A 33 -17.85 4.08 -31.87
C ARG A 33 -17.23 3.21 -32.96
N ALA A 34 -16.29 2.33 -32.63
CA ALA A 34 -15.68 1.42 -33.61
C ALA A 34 -16.73 0.45 -34.18
N LYS A 35 -17.55 -0.15 -33.31
CA LYS A 35 -18.68 -1.01 -33.71
C LYS A 35 -19.69 -0.26 -34.59
N GLY A 36 -19.99 0.99 -34.25
CA GLY A 36 -20.89 1.84 -35.03
C GLY A 36 -20.36 2.17 -36.42
N ILE A 37 -19.04 2.29 -36.62
CA ILE A 37 -18.47 2.43 -37.98
C ILE A 37 -18.54 1.07 -38.69
N ALA A 38 -18.11 0.00 -38.01
CA ALA A 38 -18.08 -1.35 -38.57
C ALA A 38 -19.45 -1.87 -39.00
N SER A 39 -20.54 -1.49 -38.31
CA SER A 39 -21.90 -1.92 -38.65
C SER A 39 -22.39 -1.42 -40.02
N HIS A 40 -21.75 -0.40 -40.59
CA HIS A 40 -22.06 0.12 -41.93
C HIS A 40 -21.22 -0.55 -43.02
N ILE A 41 -20.30 -1.46 -42.67
CA ILE A 41 -19.43 -2.19 -43.60
C ILE A 41 -19.97 -3.61 -43.75
N PRO A 42 -20.50 -3.99 -44.93
CA PRO A 42 -20.89 -5.36 -45.22
C PRO A 42 -19.76 -6.36 -44.93
N PHE A 43 -20.10 -7.46 -44.29
CA PHE A 43 -19.13 -8.48 -43.91
C PHE A 43 -18.45 -9.09 -45.15
N GLY A 44 -17.12 -9.19 -45.13
CA GLY A 44 -16.33 -9.74 -46.21
C GLY A 44 -16.10 -8.81 -47.41
N GLN A 45 -16.58 -7.57 -47.39
CA GLN A 45 -16.33 -6.61 -48.47
C GLN A 45 -14.84 -6.21 -48.51
N PRO A 46 -14.10 -6.49 -49.61
CA PRO A 46 -12.72 -6.04 -49.74
C PRO A 46 -12.65 -4.52 -50.02
N ILE A 47 -11.51 -3.91 -49.68
CA ILE A 47 -11.23 -2.54 -50.12
C ILE A 47 -10.99 -2.56 -51.63
N LEU A 48 -11.85 -1.88 -52.39
CA LEU A 48 -11.76 -1.78 -53.85
C LEU A 48 -10.66 -0.78 -54.23
N VAL A 49 -9.48 -1.27 -54.61
CA VAL A 49 -8.33 -0.44 -55.01
C VAL A 49 -8.61 0.24 -56.36
N GLY A 50 -8.37 1.55 -56.45
CA GLY A 50 -8.63 2.37 -57.64
C GLY A 50 -10.08 2.83 -57.80
N HIS A 51 -11.00 2.43 -56.91
CA HIS A 51 -12.39 2.86 -56.93
C HIS A 51 -12.60 4.14 -56.11
N HIS A 52 -13.59 4.97 -56.46
CA HIS A 52 -13.85 6.23 -55.76
C HIS A 52 -14.17 6.07 -54.25
N SER A 53 -14.60 4.88 -53.81
CA SER A 53 -14.88 4.57 -52.41
C SER A 53 -13.64 4.15 -51.59
N GLU A 54 -12.49 3.90 -52.23
CA GLU A 54 -11.28 3.40 -51.59
C GLU A 54 -10.85 4.28 -50.41
N GLY A 55 -10.78 5.60 -50.63
CA GLY A 55 -10.32 6.55 -49.63
C GLY A 55 -11.24 6.65 -48.41
N ARG A 56 -12.54 6.34 -48.54
CA ARG A 56 -13.46 6.23 -47.40
C ARG A 56 -13.20 4.92 -46.65
N ALA A 57 -13.13 3.79 -47.35
CA ALA A 57 -12.94 2.48 -46.75
C ALA A 57 -11.63 2.39 -45.92
N ARG A 58 -10.52 2.96 -46.43
CA ARG A 58 -9.26 3.03 -45.69
C ARG A 58 -9.36 3.85 -44.40
N ARG A 59 -10.00 5.02 -44.47
CA ARG A 59 -10.20 5.88 -43.29
C ARG A 59 -11.11 5.23 -42.24
N ASP A 60 -12.16 4.55 -42.67
CA ASP A 60 -13.06 3.85 -41.76
C ASP A 60 -12.33 2.68 -41.07
N ALA A 61 -11.52 1.91 -41.81
CA ALA A 61 -10.66 0.87 -41.23
C ALA A 61 -9.66 1.43 -40.20
N GLU A 62 -8.97 2.54 -40.53
CA GLU A 62 -8.05 3.21 -39.62
C GLU A 62 -8.75 3.74 -38.36
N ARG A 63 -9.95 4.32 -38.51
CA ARG A 63 -10.76 4.81 -37.39
C ARG A 63 -11.25 3.67 -36.50
N ILE A 64 -11.66 2.54 -37.09
CA ILE A 64 -12.05 1.34 -36.35
C ILE A 64 -10.87 0.84 -35.53
N HIS A 65 -9.72 0.64 -36.17
CA HIS A 65 -8.49 0.19 -35.51
C HIS A 65 -8.08 1.11 -34.37
N THR A 66 -7.99 2.42 -34.63
CA THR A 66 -7.60 3.42 -33.62
C THR A 66 -8.55 3.46 -32.43
N ASN A 67 -9.87 3.35 -32.67
CA ASN A 67 -10.84 3.34 -31.57
C ASN A 67 -10.80 2.03 -30.77
N PHE A 68 -10.62 0.88 -31.42
CA PHE A 68 -10.42 -0.38 -30.69
C PHE A 68 -9.14 -0.35 -29.87
N ASP A 69 -8.00 0.05 -30.44
CA ASP A 69 -6.73 0.16 -29.73
C ASP A 69 -6.85 1.04 -28.50
N LYS A 70 -7.30 2.29 -28.68
CA LYS A 70 -7.45 3.24 -27.57
C LYS A 70 -8.50 2.77 -26.57
N GLY A 71 -9.57 2.12 -27.04
CA GLY A 71 -10.61 1.55 -26.20
C GLY A 71 -10.08 0.45 -25.29
N PHE A 72 -9.36 -0.52 -25.85
CA PHE A 72 -8.75 -1.60 -25.08
C PHE A 72 -7.63 -1.12 -24.16
N GLN A 73 -6.84 -0.13 -24.58
CA GLN A 73 -5.86 0.54 -23.72
C GLN A 73 -6.53 1.21 -22.51
N ALA A 74 -7.65 1.92 -22.72
CA ALA A 74 -8.41 2.54 -21.64
C ALA A 74 -9.01 1.50 -20.68
N LEU A 75 -9.55 0.38 -21.19
CA LEU A 75 -10.04 -0.72 -20.35
C LEU A 75 -8.92 -1.41 -19.55
N ALA A 76 -7.76 -1.62 -20.15
CA ALA A 76 -6.59 -2.14 -19.45
C ALA A 76 -6.13 -1.19 -18.33
N ALA A 77 -6.09 0.11 -18.61
CA ALA A 77 -5.78 1.14 -17.63
C ALA A 77 -6.83 1.18 -16.50
N SER A 78 -8.11 1.05 -16.82
CA SER A 78 -9.19 0.95 -15.83
C SER A 78 -8.98 -0.21 -14.86
N LYS A 79 -8.76 -1.43 -15.38
CA LYS A 79 -8.46 -2.61 -14.55
C LYS A 79 -7.25 -2.40 -13.65
N ALA A 80 -6.17 -1.81 -14.17
CA ALA A 80 -4.98 -1.52 -13.39
C ALA A 80 -5.23 -0.50 -12.27
N VAL A 81 -6.06 0.52 -12.50
CA VAL A 81 -6.45 1.50 -11.49
C VAL A 81 -7.41 0.89 -10.46
N ALA A 82 -8.35 0.06 -10.87
CA ALA A 82 -9.24 -0.68 -9.98
C ALA A 82 -8.46 -1.61 -9.04
N ALA A 83 -7.46 -2.33 -9.57
CA ALA A 83 -6.55 -3.14 -8.74
C ALA A 83 -5.79 -2.28 -7.70
N LYS A 84 -5.38 -1.07 -8.07
CA LYS A 84 -4.75 -0.13 -7.13
C LYS A 84 -5.72 0.35 -6.07
N ALA A 85 -7.00 0.55 -6.40
CA ALA A 85 -8.04 0.91 -5.43
C ALA A 85 -8.25 -0.22 -4.41
N ALA A 86 -8.43 -1.46 -4.89
CA ALA A 86 -8.59 -2.64 -4.05
C ALA A 86 -7.38 -2.92 -3.14
N ALA A 87 -6.18 -2.51 -3.55
CA ALA A 87 -4.96 -2.62 -2.74
C ALA A 87 -4.79 -1.50 -1.70
N VAL A 88 -5.65 -0.47 -1.69
CA VAL A 88 -5.59 0.57 -0.66
C VAL A 88 -5.98 -0.03 0.69
N GLY A 89 -5.13 0.16 1.70
CA GLY A 89 -5.40 -0.33 3.06
C GLY A 89 -5.06 -1.81 3.29
N THR A 90 -4.65 -2.58 2.27
CA THR A 90 -4.21 -3.97 2.42
C THR A 90 -2.75 -4.10 2.88
N GLY A 91 -2.02 -2.98 2.91
CA GLY A 91 -0.68 -2.92 3.48
C GLY A 91 -0.67 -3.19 4.99
N GLY A 92 0.52 -3.41 5.55
CA GLY A 92 0.66 -3.54 7.00
C GLY A 92 0.23 -2.27 7.74
N ILE A 93 -0.04 -2.41 9.04
CA ILE A 93 -0.41 -1.30 9.94
C ILE A 93 0.60 -0.17 9.77
N SER A 94 0.17 1.06 9.48
CA SER A 94 1.08 2.20 9.26
C SER A 94 1.52 2.82 10.58
N SER A 95 2.67 3.50 10.61
CA SER A 95 3.04 4.34 11.76
C SER A 95 2.30 5.67 11.80
N ASP A 96 1.72 6.10 10.67
CA ASP A 96 0.94 7.33 10.55
C ASP A 96 -0.54 7.10 10.94
N ASP A 97 -0.89 5.87 11.34
CA ASP A 97 -2.20 5.53 11.89
C ASP A 97 -2.20 5.83 13.40
N PRO A 98 -3.07 6.71 13.92
CA PRO A 98 -3.12 7.02 15.35
C PRO A 98 -3.41 5.78 16.20
N ASP A 99 -4.11 4.78 15.65
CA ASP A 99 -4.44 3.53 16.33
C ASP A 99 -3.40 2.42 16.08
N ALA A 100 -2.23 2.76 15.51
CA ALA A 100 -1.20 1.78 15.15
C ALA A 100 -0.79 0.89 16.33
N LEU A 101 -0.58 1.49 17.51
CA LEU A 101 -0.20 0.76 18.72
C LEU A 101 -1.29 -0.20 19.17
N VAL A 102 -2.56 0.22 19.13
CA VAL A 102 -3.71 -0.62 19.48
C VAL A 102 -3.79 -1.82 18.54
N LYS A 103 -3.72 -1.56 17.22
CA LYS A 103 -3.76 -2.60 16.19
C LYS A 103 -2.58 -3.57 16.29
N LEU A 104 -1.36 -3.09 16.53
CA LEU A 104 -0.17 -3.93 16.69
C LEU A 104 -0.22 -4.79 17.96
N ARG A 105 -0.72 -4.25 19.07
CA ARG A 105 -0.91 -5.03 20.32
C ARG A 105 -1.95 -6.13 20.13
N ALA A 106 -3.04 -5.85 19.41
CA ALA A 106 -4.02 -6.88 19.05
C ALA A 106 -3.41 -7.97 18.14
N GLU A 107 -2.62 -7.58 17.14
CA GLU A 107 -1.89 -8.51 16.27
C GLU A 107 -0.91 -9.39 17.07
N LEU A 108 -0.17 -8.79 18.01
CA LEU A 108 0.76 -9.50 18.88
C LEU A 108 0.02 -10.53 19.75
N ALA A 109 -1.09 -10.14 20.37
CA ALA A 109 -1.92 -11.02 21.18
C ALA A 109 -2.46 -12.21 20.35
N ALA A 110 -2.91 -11.96 19.12
CA ALA A 110 -3.35 -13.01 18.20
C ALA A 110 -2.21 -13.99 17.85
N VAL A 111 -1.01 -13.47 17.56
CA VAL A 111 0.18 -14.30 17.28
C VAL A 111 0.59 -15.13 18.49
N GLN A 112 0.54 -14.56 19.69
CA GLN A 112 0.84 -15.26 20.95
C GLN A 112 -0.19 -16.38 21.23
N LYS A 113 -1.49 -16.06 21.14
CA LYS A 113 -2.57 -17.05 21.30
C LYS A 113 -2.43 -18.20 20.30
N ARG A 114 -2.08 -17.89 19.04
CA ARG A 114 -1.82 -18.91 18.01
C ARG A 114 -0.61 -19.76 18.38
N GLN A 115 0.46 -19.16 18.90
CA GLN A 115 1.65 -19.90 19.34
C GLN A 115 1.32 -20.91 20.44
N GLU A 116 0.60 -20.47 21.47
CA GLU A 116 0.16 -21.31 22.58
C GLU A 116 -0.74 -22.44 22.10
N ARG A 117 -1.70 -22.12 21.23
CA ARG A 117 -2.59 -23.11 20.62
C ARG A 117 -1.82 -24.18 19.85
N MET A 118 -0.85 -23.80 19.02
CA MET A 118 -0.03 -24.74 18.25
C MET A 118 0.81 -25.64 19.18
N LYS A 119 1.43 -25.07 20.21
CA LYS A 119 2.20 -25.82 21.21
C LYS A 119 1.31 -26.82 21.96
N ALA A 120 0.17 -26.37 22.48
CA ALA A 120 -0.79 -27.21 23.18
C ALA A 120 -1.27 -28.36 22.28
N THR A 121 -1.59 -28.06 21.01
CA THR A 121 -1.99 -29.08 20.02
C THR A 121 -0.92 -30.17 19.88
N ASN A 122 0.35 -29.78 19.72
CA ASN A 122 1.44 -30.74 19.58
C ASN A 122 1.67 -31.57 20.84
N VAL A 123 1.49 -30.97 22.02
CA VAL A 123 1.53 -31.68 23.31
C VAL A 123 0.40 -32.71 23.38
N THR A 124 -0.83 -32.32 23.04
CA THR A 124 -2.00 -33.21 23.02
C THR A 124 -1.80 -34.39 22.08
N ILE A 125 -1.28 -34.16 20.87
CA ILE A 125 -0.95 -35.22 19.92
C ILE A 125 0.08 -36.19 20.51
N ARG A 126 1.13 -35.66 21.15
CA ARG A 126 2.20 -36.48 21.74
C ARG A 126 1.72 -37.33 22.92
N GLN A 127 0.75 -36.83 23.69
CA GLN A 127 0.18 -37.52 24.84
C GLN A 127 -0.84 -38.60 24.44
N ASN A 128 -1.58 -38.41 23.35
CA ASN A 128 -2.68 -39.29 22.92
C ASN A 128 -2.29 -40.14 21.69
N LYS A 129 -1.17 -40.88 21.76
CA LYS A 129 -0.57 -41.54 20.59
C LYS A 129 -1.48 -42.54 19.85
N ALA A 130 -2.41 -43.18 20.55
CA ALA A 130 -3.31 -44.18 19.95
C ALA A 130 -4.41 -43.52 19.12
N ASP A 131 -5.08 -42.49 19.68
CA ASP A 131 -6.08 -41.70 18.98
C ASP A 131 -6.13 -40.26 19.54
N PRO A 132 -5.45 -39.29 18.90
CA PRO A 132 -5.50 -37.90 19.32
C PRO A 132 -6.81 -37.17 18.99
N VAL A 133 -7.66 -37.72 18.12
CA VAL A 133 -8.80 -36.99 17.54
C VAL A 133 -9.80 -36.53 18.61
N PRO A 134 -10.26 -37.38 19.55
CA PRO A 134 -11.20 -36.94 20.59
C PRO A 134 -10.63 -35.80 21.45
N ALA A 135 -9.35 -35.87 21.81
CA ALA A 135 -8.69 -34.84 22.61
C ALA A 135 -8.54 -33.51 21.86
N LEU A 136 -8.27 -33.55 20.55
CA LEU A 136 -8.23 -32.36 19.70
C LEU A 136 -9.62 -31.74 19.49
N VAL A 137 -10.66 -32.58 19.37
CA VAL A 137 -12.05 -32.10 19.30
C VAL A 137 -12.46 -31.42 20.62
N ALA A 138 -12.07 -31.98 21.77
CA ALA A 138 -12.29 -31.34 23.07
C ALA A 138 -11.56 -29.99 23.22
N MET A 139 -10.41 -29.80 22.55
CA MET A 139 -9.76 -28.48 22.46
C MET A 139 -10.52 -27.50 21.58
N GLY A 140 -11.49 -27.92 20.76
CA GLY A 140 -12.30 -27.08 19.87
C GLY A 140 -11.87 -27.12 18.40
N TYR A 141 -11.16 -28.16 17.96
CA TYR A 141 -11.01 -28.43 16.53
C TYR A 141 -12.26 -29.16 16.00
N SER A 142 -12.62 -28.93 14.72
CA SER A 142 -13.56 -29.85 14.04
C SER A 142 -12.88 -31.20 13.82
N GLU A 143 -13.66 -32.26 13.71
CA GLU A 143 -13.12 -33.61 13.48
C GLU A 143 -12.25 -33.67 12.22
N ASP A 144 -12.68 -33.04 11.12
CA ASP A 144 -11.90 -32.94 9.88
C ASP A 144 -10.53 -32.28 10.09
N LYS A 145 -10.49 -31.18 10.85
CA LYS A 145 -9.25 -30.47 11.15
C LYS A 145 -8.35 -31.28 12.07
N ALA A 146 -8.91 -31.98 13.04
CA ALA A 146 -8.16 -32.89 13.92
C ALA A 146 -7.53 -34.02 13.10
N ARG A 147 -8.30 -34.67 12.21
CA ARG A 147 -7.82 -35.71 11.29
C ARG A 147 -6.73 -35.19 10.35
N ALA A 148 -6.86 -33.96 9.84
CA ALA A 148 -5.83 -33.34 9.01
C ALA A 148 -4.53 -33.05 9.79
N LEU A 149 -4.62 -32.63 11.06
CA LEU A 149 -3.44 -32.37 11.91
C LEU A 149 -2.65 -33.63 12.27
N ILE A 150 -3.33 -34.78 12.39
CA ILE A 150 -2.66 -36.05 12.71
C ILE A 150 -2.09 -36.75 11.47
N LYS A 151 -2.53 -36.36 10.27
CA LYS A 151 -1.98 -36.90 9.02
C LYS A 151 -0.51 -36.47 8.89
N PRO A 152 0.44 -37.41 8.78
CA PRO A 152 1.84 -37.06 8.59
C PRO A 152 2.03 -36.23 7.32
N ASP A 153 2.89 -35.23 7.39
CA ASP A 153 3.31 -34.48 6.20
C ASP A 153 4.28 -35.29 5.32
N PHE A 154 4.81 -34.69 4.25
CA PHE A 154 5.74 -35.38 3.34
C PHE A 154 7.03 -35.86 4.03
N CYS A 155 7.39 -35.26 5.18
CA CYS A 155 8.55 -35.66 6.00
C CYS A 155 8.15 -36.54 7.19
N GLY A 156 6.90 -37.01 7.27
CA GLY A 156 6.42 -37.82 8.38
C GLY A 156 6.15 -37.03 9.68
N ARG A 157 6.13 -35.70 9.65
CA ARG A 157 5.83 -34.87 10.83
C ARG A 157 4.34 -34.84 11.09
N VAL A 158 3.96 -34.95 12.36
CA VAL A 158 2.56 -34.95 12.82
C VAL A 158 2.31 -33.72 13.69
N GLY A 159 1.16 -33.09 13.50
CA GLY A 159 0.80 -31.83 14.15
C GLY A 159 1.40 -30.60 13.46
N TYR A 160 1.59 -29.53 14.21
CA TYR A 160 2.23 -28.32 13.70
C TYR A 160 3.75 -28.53 13.60
N PRO A 161 4.36 -28.30 12.42
CA PRO A 161 5.79 -28.47 12.27
C PRO A 161 6.58 -27.37 13.02
N ASP A 162 7.83 -27.70 13.33
CA ASP A 162 8.80 -26.84 14.01
C ASP A 162 9.03 -25.48 13.33
N TYR A 163 9.12 -25.47 11.99
CA TYR A 163 9.28 -24.23 11.23
C TYR A 163 8.05 -23.31 11.37
N ALA A 164 6.83 -23.86 11.49
CA ALA A 164 5.62 -23.06 11.67
C ALA A 164 5.60 -22.36 13.04
N LEU A 165 6.01 -23.09 14.09
CA LEU A 165 6.20 -22.53 15.44
C LEU A 165 7.30 -21.47 15.47
N THR A 166 8.42 -21.73 14.79
CA THR A 166 9.56 -20.81 14.71
C THR A 166 9.17 -19.52 14.00
N ASN A 167 8.54 -19.62 12.83
CA ASN A 167 8.10 -18.48 12.03
C ASN A 167 7.08 -17.62 12.78
N ASN A 168 6.10 -18.24 13.42
CA ASN A 168 5.09 -17.50 14.19
C ASN A 168 5.72 -16.77 15.39
N SER A 169 6.66 -17.42 16.10
CA SER A 169 7.40 -16.78 17.19
C SER A 169 8.29 -15.61 16.71
N ALA A 170 8.93 -15.75 15.55
CA ALA A 170 9.74 -14.70 14.94
C ALA A 170 8.89 -13.50 14.54
N ASN A 171 7.69 -13.74 13.99
CA ASN A 171 6.73 -12.69 13.72
C ASN A 171 6.30 -11.95 14.99
N GLY A 172 6.02 -12.68 16.08
CA GLY A 172 5.70 -12.09 17.38
C GLY A 172 6.81 -11.17 17.90
N ARG A 173 8.07 -11.62 17.83
CA ARG A 173 9.24 -10.79 18.21
C ARG A 173 9.37 -9.54 17.33
N ARG A 174 9.11 -9.66 16.02
CA ARG A 174 9.13 -8.53 15.08
C ARG A 174 8.06 -7.48 15.44
N ILE A 175 6.84 -7.92 15.75
CA ILE A 175 5.74 -7.03 16.15
C ILE A 175 6.07 -6.35 17.49
N ALA A 176 6.56 -7.10 18.48
CA ALA A 176 6.97 -6.55 19.78
C ALA A 176 8.06 -5.48 19.63
N LYS A 177 9.09 -5.74 18.81
CA LYS A 177 10.13 -4.74 18.49
C LYS A 177 9.54 -3.47 17.86
N ARG A 178 8.55 -3.63 16.97
CA ARG A 178 7.86 -2.51 16.33
C ARG A 178 7.03 -1.69 17.31
N ILE A 179 6.33 -2.34 18.24
CA ILE A 179 5.59 -1.67 19.32
C ILE A 179 6.55 -0.82 20.16
N ALA A 180 7.64 -1.41 20.64
CA ALA A 180 8.64 -0.69 21.43
C ALA A 180 9.23 0.53 20.69
N GLN A 181 9.46 0.40 19.37
CA GLN A 181 9.91 1.52 18.55
C GLN A 181 8.90 2.66 18.45
N LEU A 182 7.59 2.35 18.39
CA LEU A 182 6.53 3.36 18.33
C LEU A 182 6.28 3.98 19.70
N GLU A 183 6.32 3.21 20.77
CA GLU A 183 6.19 3.71 22.16
C GLU A 183 7.35 4.65 22.50
N ALA A 184 8.58 4.30 22.15
CA ALA A 184 9.74 5.17 22.34
C ALA A 184 9.64 6.49 21.56
N ARG A 185 8.88 6.52 20.45
CA ARG A 185 8.60 7.74 19.69
C ARG A 185 7.47 8.55 20.31
N ALA A 186 6.41 7.90 20.77
CA ALA A 186 5.26 8.58 21.39
C ALA A 186 5.64 9.33 22.68
N GLY A 187 6.71 8.91 23.36
CA GLY A 187 7.27 9.65 24.49
C GLY A 187 8.14 10.87 24.11
N GLN A 188 8.37 11.13 22.82
CA GLN A 188 9.10 12.32 22.38
C GLN A 188 8.15 13.51 22.33
N VAL A 189 8.59 14.64 22.88
CA VAL A 189 7.86 15.91 22.82
C VAL A 189 8.22 16.61 21.52
N GLU A 190 7.27 17.37 20.96
CA GLU A 190 7.55 18.31 19.88
C GLU A 190 8.75 19.18 20.25
N SER A 191 9.73 19.27 19.35
CA SER A 191 10.85 20.18 19.51
C SER A 191 10.83 21.24 18.42
N VAL A 192 11.00 22.48 18.84
CA VAL A 192 11.07 23.65 17.97
C VAL A 192 12.43 24.28 18.13
N THR A 193 13.19 24.37 17.04
CA THR A 193 14.47 25.07 17.00
C THR A 193 14.46 26.08 15.86
N VAL A 194 15.30 27.11 15.97
CA VAL A 194 15.50 28.09 14.90
C VAL A 194 16.98 28.05 14.52
N THR A 195 17.28 27.89 13.24
CA THR A 195 18.65 27.83 12.71
C THR A 195 18.68 28.50 11.35
N ALA A 196 19.65 29.39 11.10
CA ALA A 196 19.74 30.18 9.87
C ALA A 196 18.41 30.89 9.49
N GLY A 197 17.67 31.39 10.49
CA GLY A 197 16.35 32.02 10.30
C GLY A 197 15.21 31.07 9.92
N VAL A 198 15.47 29.76 9.81
CA VAL A 198 14.47 28.73 9.51
C VAL A 198 13.99 28.09 10.81
N ARG A 199 12.67 28.07 11.01
CA ARG A 199 12.06 27.37 12.15
C ARG A 199 11.88 25.89 11.81
N VAL A 200 12.56 25.03 12.56
CA VAL A 200 12.53 23.57 12.45
C VAL A 200 11.59 23.03 13.52
N VAL A 201 10.61 22.23 13.13
CA VAL A 201 9.68 21.57 14.04
C VAL A 201 9.75 20.07 13.82
N GLU A 202 10.14 19.32 14.86
CA GLU A 202 9.96 17.87 14.90
C GLU A 202 8.56 17.57 15.44
N ASN A 203 7.59 17.53 14.54
CA ASN A 203 6.19 17.24 14.88
C ASN A 203 6.01 15.72 15.02
N VAL A 204 5.95 15.27 16.28
CA VAL A 204 5.83 13.86 16.65
C VAL A 204 4.43 13.33 16.30
N ASP A 205 3.39 14.12 16.50
CA ASP A 205 1.99 13.75 16.26
C ASP A 205 1.71 13.46 14.78
N ASP A 206 2.18 14.33 13.88
CA ASP A 206 2.07 14.14 12.43
C ASP A 206 3.20 13.27 11.87
N ASN A 207 4.17 12.86 12.70
CA ASN A 207 5.38 12.13 12.30
C ASN A 207 6.12 12.85 11.15
N ARG A 208 6.31 14.17 11.29
CA ARG A 208 6.94 15.03 10.28
C ARG A 208 8.06 15.89 10.87
N LEU A 209 9.16 16.01 10.13
CA LEU A 209 10.12 17.09 10.32
C LEU A 209 9.74 18.22 9.36
N GLN A 210 9.45 19.40 9.90
CA GLN A 210 8.93 20.55 9.19
C GLN A 210 9.93 21.71 9.24
N LEU A 211 10.14 22.34 8.09
CA LEU A 211 11.00 23.51 7.92
C LEU A 211 10.13 24.69 7.46
N PHE A 212 10.05 25.70 8.32
CA PHE A 212 9.32 26.93 8.09
C PHE A 212 10.32 28.03 7.75
N PHE A 213 10.34 28.41 6.48
CA PHE A 213 11.13 29.52 5.99
C PHE A 213 10.32 30.81 6.14
N PRO A 214 10.96 31.95 6.50
CA PRO A 214 10.27 33.23 6.64
C PRO A 214 9.70 33.70 5.29
N ASP A 215 10.48 33.51 4.22
CA ASP A 215 10.10 33.82 2.85
C ASP A 215 10.28 32.60 1.93
N LYS A 216 9.82 32.75 0.68
CA LYS A 216 10.00 31.72 -0.36
C LYS A 216 11.50 31.45 -0.57
N PRO A 217 12.00 30.22 -0.29
CA PRO A 217 13.41 29.91 -0.48
C PRO A 217 13.82 30.03 -1.94
N SER A 218 15.11 30.33 -2.18
CA SER A 218 15.68 30.40 -3.52
C SER A 218 15.53 29.08 -4.29
N ASP A 219 15.59 29.15 -5.61
CA ASP A 219 15.38 27.99 -6.49
C ASP A 219 16.37 26.85 -6.22
N GLY A 220 17.63 27.19 -5.90
CA GLY A 220 18.65 26.23 -5.48
C GLY A 220 18.30 25.52 -4.18
N VAL A 221 17.85 26.24 -3.16
CA VAL A 221 17.43 25.67 -1.88
C VAL A 221 16.20 24.77 -2.05
N ARG A 222 15.23 25.19 -2.88
CA ARG A 222 14.05 24.36 -3.20
C ARG A 222 14.45 23.08 -3.96
N ALA A 223 15.46 23.14 -4.82
CA ALA A 223 15.97 21.96 -5.52
C ALA A 223 16.65 20.98 -4.55
N ASP A 224 17.50 21.47 -3.64
CA ASP A 224 18.17 20.62 -2.63
C ASP A 224 17.16 20.00 -1.65
N LEU A 225 16.19 20.79 -1.17
CA LEU A 225 15.06 20.29 -0.37
C LEU A 225 14.35 19.12 -1.07
N LYS A 226 14.02 19.28 -2.36
CA LYS A 226 13.35 18.22 -3.14
C LYS A 226 14.22 17.00 -3.33
N ALA A 227 15.51 17.18 -3.63
CA ALA A 227 16.50 16.11 -3.79
C ALA A 227 16.65 15.30 -2.50
N ARG A 228 16.55 15.98 -1.35
CA ARG A 228 16.58 15.38 -0.01
C ARG A 228 15.21 14.95 0.51
N GLY A 229 14.21 14.88 -0.35
CA GLY A 229 12.90 14.29 -0.04
C GLY A 229 11.93 15.20 0.74
N PHE A 230 12.26 16.47 0.99
CA PHE A 230 11.29 17.43 1.50
C PHE A 230 10.26 17.78 0.41
N ARG A 231 9.01 17.97 0.84
CA ARG A 231 7.90 18.41 -0.03
C ARG A 231 7.17 19.56 0.63
N TRP A 232 6.83 20.58 -0.17
CA TRP A 232 6.01 21.68 0.29
C TRP A 232 4.60 21.18 0.64
N SER A 233 4.11 21.54 1.82
CA SER A 233 2.74 21.30 2.26
C SER A 233 2.02 22.63 2.41
N PRO A 234 1.08 22.96 1.50
CA PRO A 234 0.31 24.20 1.58
C PRO A 234 -0.50 24.29 2.88
N THR A 235 -1.03 23.16 3.35
CA THR A 235 -1.84 23.09 4.58
C THR A 235 -1.02 23.31 5.85
N ALA A 236 0.25 22.89 5.86
CA ALA A 236 1.13 23.11 6.99
C ALA A 236 1.95 24.41 6.86
N GLY A 237 2.01 25.01 5.67
CA GLY A 237 2.88 26.16 5.40
C GLY A 237 4.38 25.85 5.53
N ALA A 238 4.78 24.59 5.32
CA ALA A 238 6.14 24.14 5.57
C ALA A 238 6.67 23.17 4.51
N TRP A 239 7.99 23.13 4.36
CA TRP A 239 8.68 22.01 3.72
C TRP A 239 8.79 20.87 4.71
N GLN A 240 8.22 19.71 4.39
CA GLN A 240 8.18 18.60 5.33
C GLN A 240 8.51 17.25 4.70
N ARG A 241 9.00 16.33 5.53
CA ARG A 241 9.15 14.90 5.22
C ARG A 241 8.92 14.07 6.48
N GLN A 242 8.82 12.75 6.34
CA GLN A 242 8.66 11.85 7.47
C GLN A 242 9.79 12.02 8.50
N LEU A 243 9.43 12.11 9.79
CA LEU A 243 10.38 12.23 10.89
C LEU A 243 11.18 10.94 11.04
N ASN A 244 12.47 11.01 10.71
CA ASN A 244 13.44 9.96 10.90
C ASN A 244 14.87 10.53 10.92
N ASN A 245 15.86 9.70 11.22
CA ASN A 245 17.26 10.16 11.30
C ASN A 245 17.77 10.75 9.98
N ALA A 246 17.31 10.23 8.83
CA ALA A 246 17.67 10.78 7.53
C ALA A 246 17.07 12.17 7.29
N ALA A 247 15.87 12.44 7.82
CA ALA A 247 15.27 13.76 7.78
C ALA A 247 16.04 14.76 8.64
N ARG A 248 16.43 14.37 9.86
CA ARG A 248 17.26 15.20 10.76
C ARG A 248 18.60 15.55 10.13
N TYR A 249 19.27 14.54 9.56
CA TYR A 249 20.53 14.74 8.85
C TYR A 249 20.36 15.68 7.64
N ALA A 250 19.32 15.45 6.82
CA ALA A 250 19.06 16.29 5.66
C ALA A 250 18.74 17.74 6.04
N ALA A 251 17.92 17.96 7.08
CA ALA A 251 17.64 19.29 7.61
C ALA A 251 18.92 19.97 8.09
N SER A 252 19.72 19.27 8.93
CA SER A 252 20.99 19.81 9.43
C SER A 252 21.94 20.20 8.29
N TYR A 253 22.04 19.39 7.24
CA TYR A 253 22.86 19.70 6.08
C TYR A 253 22.40 20.99 5.38
N ILE A 254 21.10 21.09 5.05
CA ILE A 254 20.52 22.25 4.37
C ILE A 254 20.72 23.52 5.21
N LEU A 255 20.48 23.43 6.51
CA LEU A 255 20.61 24.56 7.42
C LEU A 255 22.07 25.02 7.53
N LYS A 256 23.03 24.09 7.58
CA LYS A 256 24.46 24.42 7.55
C LYS A 256 24.88 25.11 6.25
N THR A 257 24.34 24.70 5.11
CA THR A 257 24.65 25.36 3.83
C THR A 257 24.05 26.76 3.73
N LEU A 258 22.94 27.02 4.44
CA LEU A 258 22.33 28.35 4.52
C LEU A 258 23.06 29.29 5.49
N ASP A 259 23.69 28.74 6.52
CA ASP A 259 24.43 29.48 7.55
C ASP A 259 25.89 29.78 7.15
N ALA A 260 26.37 29.16 6.06
CA ALA A 260 27.71 29.42 5.55
C ALA A 260 27.77 30.81 4.90
N PRO A 261 28.78 31.65 5.21
CA PRO A 261 28.95 32.93 4.54
C PRO A 261 29.16 32.70 3.04
N GLU A 262 28.51 33.51 2.21
CA GLU A 262 28.76 33.54 0.77
C GLU A 262 30.24 33.86 0.54
N ASN A 263 30.98 32.95 -0.10
CA ASN A 263 32.35 33.17 -0.59
C ASN A 263 32.33 33.92 -1.91
#